data_AF-A0A6V7L3A9-F1
#
_entry.id   AF-A0A6V7L3A9-F1
#
_cell.length_a   1.000
_cell.length_b   1.000
_cell.length_c   1.000
_cell.angle_alpha   90.00
_cell.angle_beta   90.00
_cell.angle_gamma   90.00
#
_symmetry.space_group_name_H-M   'P 1'
#
loop_
_entity.id
_entity.type
_entity.pdbx_description
1 polymer ?
#
loop_
_entity_poly.entity_id
_entity_poly.type
_entity_poly.pdbx_seq_one_letter_code
_entity_poly.pdbx_strand_id
1 'polypeptide(L)'
;NQLTVFNSQSTIQVGGRWNRSKGRVERPFLGIISGLVVNGARILELASASPDRVVITIRGDVQPVPPGSLLDRTSPLQRMQQ
;
A
#
# COMPACT_ATOMS: atom_id res chain seq x y z
N ASN A 1 22.91 -27.15 6.52
CA ASN A 1 22.39 -26.24 5.47
C ASN A 1 21.40 -25.27 6.10
N GLN A 2 21.87 -24.05 6.37
CA GLN A 2 21.10 -23.02 7.04
C GLN A 2 20.29 -22.21 6.01
N LEU A 3 19.00 -22.54 5.90
CA LEU A 3 18.02 -21.83 5.06
C LEU A 3 17.37 -20.64 5.79
N THR A 4 18.06 -20.00 6.75
CA THR A 4 17.45 -18.98 7.62
C THR A 4 17.52 -17.56 7.04
N VAL A 5 18.18 -17.36 5.90
CA VAL A 5 18.38 -16.03 5.31
C VAL A 5 17.53 -15.88 4.05
N PHE A 6 16.70 -14.85 4.00
CA PHE A 6 15.93 -14.50 2.82
C PHE A 6 16.74 -13.61 1.87
N ASN A 7 17.46 -14.27 0.96
CA ASN A 7 18.38 -13.62 0.01
C ASN A 7 17.66 -13.05 -1.23
N SER A 8 18.33 -12.14 -1.92
CA SER A 8 17.96 -11.64 -3.26
C SER A 8 16.59 -10.95 -3.35
N GLN A 9 16.17 -10.26 -2.29
CA GLN A 9 14.98 -9.41 -2.30
C GLN A 9 15.17 -8.24 -3.27
N SER A 10 14.28 -8.12 -4.27
CA SER A 10 14.38 -7.08 -5.31
C SER A 10 13.12 -6.24 -5.48
N THR A 11 11.96 -6.73 -5.02
CA THR A 11 10.68 -6.03 -5.19
C THR A 11 9.82 -6.18 -3.95
N ILE A 12 9.15 -5.08 -3.57
CA ILE A 12 8.07 -5.07 -2.58
C ILE A 12 6.80 -4.76 -3.34
N GLN A 13 5.79 -5.63 -3.22
CA GLN A 13 4.49 -5.47 -3.86
C GLN A 13 3.39 -5.43 -2.80
N VAL A 14 2.49 -4.47 -2.94
CA VAL A 14 1.45 -4.14 -1.96
C VAL A 14 0.12 -3.99 -2.69
N GLY A 15 -0.98 -4.43 -2.07
CA GLY A 15 -2.34 -4.25 -2.59
C GLY A 15 -2.85 -5.34 -3.54
N GLY A 16 -2.08 -6.42 -3.76
CA GLY A 16 -2.44 -7.54 -4.63
C GLY A 16 -1.23 -8.06 -5.41
N ARG A 17 -1.42 -9.03 -6.30
CA ARG A 17 -0.34 -9.59 -7.11
C ARG A 17 -0.38 -9.04 -8.53
N TRP A 18 0.70 -8.44 -9.02
CA TRP A 18 0.80 -8.02 -10.42
C TRP A 18 1.02 -9.25 -11.30
N ASN A 19 0.05 -9.55 -12.16
CA ASN A 19 0.18 -10.58 -13.18
C ASN A 19 0.70 -9.92 -14.47
N ARG A 20 1.99 -10.12 -14.75
CA ARG A 20 2.64 -9.55 -15.95
C ARG A 20 2.00 -10.04 -17.25
N SER A 21 1.66 -11.32 -17.34
CA SER A 21 1.07 -11.93 -18.54
C SER A 21 -0.31 -11.38 -18.86
N LYS A 22 -1.12 -11.07 -17.83
CA LYS A 22 -2.48 -10.53 -18.00
C LYS A 22 -2.55 -9.00 -17.92
N GLY A 23 -1.43 -8.34 -17.62
CA GLY A 23 -1.40 -6.88 -17.44
C GLY A 23 -2.35 -6.34 -16.37
N ARG A 24 -2.64 -7.13 -15.31
CA ARG A 24 -3.60 -6.73 -14.27
C ARG A 24 -3.19 -7.18 -12.87
N VAL A 25 -3.77 -6.55 -11.85
CA VAL A 25 -3.65 -6.98 -10.45
C VAL A 25 -4.62 -8.13 -10.19
N GLU A 26 -4.10 -9.27 -9.72
CA GLU A 26 -4.88 -10.42 -9.28
C GLU A 26 -5.04 -10.39 -7.76
N ARG A 27 -6.23 -10.80 -7.29
CA ARG A 27 -6.64 -10.72 -5.87
C ARG A 27 -6.37 -9.32 -5.29
N PRO A 28 -6.96 -8.27 -5.89
CA PRO A 28 -6.75 -6.91 -5.42
C PRO A 28 -7.27 -6.78 -3.98
N PHE A 29 -6.49 -6.10 -3.15
CA PHE A 29 -6.94 -5.67 -1.84
C PHE A 29 -7.87 -4.47 -1.99
N LEU A 30 -8.99 -4.48 -1.27
CA LEU A 30 -9.95 -3.37 -1.23
C LEU A 30 -9.99 -2.80 0.18
N GLY A 31 -9.57 -1.55 0.33
CA GLY A 31 -9.51 -0.88 1.63
C GLY A 31 -8.32 0.06 1.73
N ILE A 32 -7.82 0.24 2.95
CA ILE A 32 -6.74 1.18 3.27
C ILE A 32 -5.57 0.40 3.84
N ILE A 33 -4.36 0.70 3.37
CA ILE A 33 -3.11 0.17 3.90
C ILE A 33 -2.32 1.37 4.47
N SER A 34 -1.86 1.24 5.71
CA SER A 34 -1.07 2.28 6.38
C SER A 34 0.05 1.65 7.20
N GLY A 35 1.13 2.39 7.45
CA GLY A 35 2.21 1.97 8.35
C GLY A 35 3.08 0.81 7.84
N LEU A 36 3.22 0.61 6.53
CA LEU A 36 4.04 -0.49 6.00
C LEU A 36 5.53 -0.22 6.21
N VAL A 37 6.14 -1.02 7.08
CA VAL A 37 7.58 -1.03 7.33
C VAL A 37 8.16 -2.38 6.92
N VAL A 38 9.20 -2.37 6.08
CA VAL A 38 9.92 -3.58 5.64
C VAL A 38 11.40 -3.38 5.92
N ASN A 39 11.99 -4.24 6.76
CA ASN A 39 13.40 -4.15 7.16
C ASN A 39 13.83 -2.74 7.63
N GLY A 40 12.93 -2.02 8.32
CA GLY A 40 13.15 -0.65 8.80
C GLY A 40 12.81 0.46 7.79
N ALA A 41 12.57 0.13 6.51
CA ALA A 41 12.17 1.11 5.50
C ALA A 41 10.67 1.38 5.52
N ARG A 42 10.30 2.67 5.56
CA ARG A 42 8.92 3.18 5.53
C ARG A 42 8.40 3.31 4.10
N ILE A 43 7.82 2.23 3.58
CA ILE A 43 7.63 2.04 2.14
C ILE A 43 6.61 3.02 1.54
N LEU A 44 5.52 3.31 2.26
CA LEU A 44 4.46 4.19 1.74
C LEU A 44 4.91 5.66 1.73
N GLU A 45 5.73 6.05 2.70
CA GLU A 45 6.35 7.36 2.79
C GLU A 45 7.41 7.56 1.69
N LEU A 46 8.21 6.54 1.40
CA LEU A 46 9.12 6.56 0.24
C LEU A 46 8.34 6.64 -1.08
N ALA A 47 7.20 5.95 -1.18
CA ALA A 47 6.33 6.01 -2.35
C ALA A 47 5.63 7.36 -2.55
N SER A 48 5.32 8.08 -1.48
CA SER A 48 4.71 9.40 -1.56
C SER A 48 5.72 10.54 -1.76
N ALA A 49 6.95 10.37 -1.28
CA ALA A 49 7.98 11.41 -1.32
C ALA A 49 8.82 11.43 -2.60
N SER A 50 8.89 10.33 -3.36
CA SER A 50 9.82 10.25 -4.50
C SER A 50 9.35 11.06 -5.72
N PRO A 51 10.13 12.05 -6.19
CA PRO A 51 9.89 12.71 -7.47
C PRO A 51 10.19 11.77 -8.65
N ASP A 52 11.04 10.76 -8.42
CA ASP A 52 11.53 9.87 -9.45
C ASP A 52 10.68 8.59 -9.49
N ARG A 53 9.61 8.65 -10.30
CA ARG A 53 8.63 7.56 -10.50
C ARG A 53 9.22 6.34 -11.21
N VAL A 54 10.49 6.38 -11.61
CA VAL A 54 11.17 5.29 -12.34
C VAL A 54 11.26 4.02 -11.49
N VAL A 55 11.46 4.14 -10.17
CA VAL A 55 11.60 2.97 -9.27
C VAL A 55 10.26 2.54 -8.66
N ILE A 56 9.28 3.44 -8.57
CA ILE A 56 8.00 3.22 -7.88
C ILE A 56 6.86 3.22 -8.89
N THR A 57 6.24 2.06 -9.12
CA THR A 57 5.07 1.97 -10.00
C THR A 57 3.78 1.79 -9.20
N ILE A 58 2.89 2.77 -9.29
CA ILE A 58 1.52 2.69 -8.78
C ILE A 58 0.61 2.20 -9.91
N ARG A 59 -0.23 1.20 -9.64
CA ARG A 59 -1.17 0.62 -10.62
C ARG A 59 -2.55 0.45 -10.00
N GLY A 60 -3.59 0.68 -10.80
CA GLY A 60 -4.98 0.58 -10.37
C GLY A 60 -5.45 1.80 -9.57
N ASP A 61 -6.62 1.66 -8.94
CA ASP A 61 -7.30 2.73 -8.22
C ASP A 61 -6.73 2.89 -6.80
N VAL A 62 -5.58 3.57 -6.72
CA VAL A 62 -4.85 3.82 -5.47
C VAL A 62 -4.67 5.31 -5.26
N GLN A 63 -5.05 5.78 -4.07
CA GLN A 63 -4.90 7.18 -3.70
C GLN A 63 -4.33 7.30 -2.27
N PRO A 64 -3.41 8.25 -2.02
CA PRO A 64 -3.01 8.59 -0.66
C PRO A 64 -4.22 9.06 0.14
N VAL A 65 -4.33 8.57 1.38
CA VAL A 65 -5.38 8.99 2.31
C VAL A 65 -4.90 10.24 3.03
N PRO A 66 -5.61 11.39 2.94
CA PRO A 66 -5.22 12.60 3.65
C PRO A 66 -5.19 12.38 5.16
N PRO A 67 -4.25 13.01 5.89
CA PRO A 67 -4.26 13.01 7.35
C PRO A 67 -5.64 13.46 7.87
N GLY A 68 -6.22 12.68 8.79
CA GLY A 68 -7.51 12.98 9.41
C GLY A 68 -8.75 12.46 8.66
N SER A 69 -8.67 12.01 7.41
CA SER A 69 -9.85 11.54 6.67
C SER A 69 -10.38 10.17 7.12
N LEU A 70 -9.63 9.44 7.95
CA LEU A 70 -10.04 8.16 8.53
C LEU A 70 -10.97 8.33 9.75
N LEU A 71 -10.94 9.50 10.39
CA LEU A 71 -11.76 9.80 11.58
C LEU A 71 -13.23 10.04 11.23
N ASP A 72 -13.56 10.34 9.97
CA ASP A 72 -14.92 10.74 9.58
C ASP A 72 -15.87 9.56 9.29
N ARG A 73 -15.38 8.32 9.37
CA ARG A 73 -16.21 7.11 9.09
C ARG A 73 -16.88 6.51 10.33
N THR A 74 -16.54 6.96 11.54
CA THR A 74 -17.20 6.51 12.78
C THR A 74 -18.39 7.36 13.20
N SER A 75 -18.62 8.50 12.55
CA SER A 75 -19.64 9.49 12.92
C SER A 75 -20.98 9.47 12.15
N PRO A 76 -21.36 8.50 11.27
CA PRO A 76 -22.72 8.47 10.73
C PRO A 76 -23.78 8.30 11.83
N LEU A 77 -23.52 7.44 12.82
CA LEU A 77 -24.46 7.14 13.90
C LEU A 77 -24.67 8.30 14.89
N GLN A 78 -23.67 9.17 15.07
CA GLN A 78 -23.78 10.32 15.96
C GLN A 78 -24.55 11.49 15.34
N ARG A 79 -24.59 11.59 14.00
CA ARG A 79 -25.36 12.64 13.29
C ARG A 79 -26.85 12.36 13.23
N MET A 80 -27.28 11.10 13.41
CA MET A 80 -28.69 10.70 13.42
C MET A 80 -29.34 10.80 14.81
N GLN A 81 -28.57 11.14 15.85
CA GLN A 81 -29.03 11.28 17.23
C GLN A 81 -29.22 12.74 17.68
N GLN A 82 -29.16 13.71 16.75
CA GLN A 82 -29.49 15.11 17.00
C GLN A 82 -30.74 15.52 16.22
#